data_AF-A0A1V5JG52-F1
#
_entry.id   AF-A0A1V5JG52-F1
#
_cell.length_a   1.000
_cell.length_b   1.000
_cell.length_c   1.000
_cell.angle_alpha   90.00
_cell.angle_beta   90.00
_cell.angle_gamma   90.00
#
_symmetry.space_group_name_H-M   'P 1'
#
loop_
_entity.id
_entity.type
_entity.pdbx_description
1 polymer ?
#
loop_
_entity_poly.entity_id
_entity_poly.type
_entity_poly.pdbx_seq_one_letter_code
_entity_poly.pdbx_strand_id
1 'polypeptide(L)'
;MECRKCTYKGPPATNGKTNHQHGHALYCPECGLFYGWGGKKKKLHDENGIRKVSTQWPPKRLGIEYCQVCLRTEEQLGDGENLESHHVVAVQDGGEDSPKNIWVACTSCHKMIHHRRTYLNLHMQKFYEAYKRLNGGDECPTSSMP
;
A
#
# COMPACT_ATOMS: atom_id res chain seq x y z
N MET A 1 23.90 18.40 8.49
CA MET A 1 22.97 18.32 7.34
C MET A 1 22.99 19.65 6.65
N GLU A 2 23.04 19.69 5.32
CA GLU A 2 23.09 20.93 4.52
C GLU A 2 21.79 21.08 3.72
N CYS A 3 21.18 22.27 3.77
CA CYS A 3 19.96 22.56 3.03
C CYS A 3 20.22 22.65 1.53
N ARG A 4 19.56 21.83 0.72
CA ARG A 4 19.66 21.91 -0.74
C ARG A 4 19.10 23.19 -1.38
N LYS A 5 18.32 23.99 -0.63
CA LYS A 5 17.68 25.21 -1.13
C LYS A 5 18.42 26.49 -0.72
N CYS A 6 18.83 26.59 0.55
CA CYS A 6 19.44 27.81 1.10
C CYS A 6 20.80 27.58 1.77
N THR A 7 21.42 26.41 1.53
CA THR A 7 22.74 26.01 2.04
C THR A 7 22.95 26.06 3.56
N TYR A 8 21.89 26.32 4.34
CA TYR A 8 21.93 26.28 5.80
C TYR A 8 22.53 24.97 6.32
N LYS A 9 23.50 25.10 7.23
CA LYS A 9 24.20 23.99 7.89
C LYS A 9 23.80 23.93 9.35
N GLY A 10 22.95 22.97 9.69
CA GLY A 10 22.47 22.80 11.05
C GLY A 10 21.38 21.75 11.17
N PRO A 11 20.85 21.51 12.38
CA PRO A 11 19.75 20.59 12.59
C PRO A 11 18.43 21.17 12.02
N PRO A 12 17.52 20.31 11.52
CA PRO A 12 16.19 20.75 11.15
C PRO A 12 15.37 21.20 12.36
N ALA A 13 14.45 22.13 12.11
CA ALA A 13 13.42 22.56 13.04
C ALA A 13 12.08 21.84 12.77
N THR A 14 11.24 21.74 13.80
CA THR A 14 9.85 21.29 13.68
C THR A 14 8.92 22.50 13.67
N ASN A 15 7.87 22.48 12.85
CA ASN A 15 6.84 23.54 12.84
C ASN A 15 5.55 23.13 13.56
N GLY A 16 5.59 22.06 14.36
CA GLY A 16 4.41 21.52 15.05
C GLY A 16 3.51 20.60 14.20
N LYS A 17 3.73 20.48 12.89
CA LYS A 17 2.95 19.54 12.06
C LYS A 17 3.26 18.09 12.43
N THR A 18 2.25 17.35 12.85
CA THR A 18 2.34 15.94 13.23
C THR A 18 1.57 15.05 12.27
N ASN A 19 1.99 13.78 12.20
CA ASN A 19 1.36 12.72 11.45
C ASN A 19 1.38 11.45 12.31
N HIS A 20 0.23 10.78 12.43
CA HIS A 20 0.11 9.59 13.27
C HIS A 20 1.07 8.46 12.85
N GLN A 21 1.33 8.29 11.55
CA GLN A 21 2.22 7.24 11.03
C GLN A 21 3.71 7.58 11.18
N HIS A 22 4.09 8.85 11.03
CA HIS A 22 5.50 9.25 10.91
C HIS A 22 6.07 10.13 12.03
N GLY A 23 5.26 10.69 12.93
CA GLY A 23 5.71 11.57 14.01
C GLY A 23 5.56 13.06 13.67
N HIS A 24 6.64 13.85 13.72
CA HIS A 24 6.64 15.28 13.40
C HIS A 24 7.39 15.58 12.09
N ALA A 25 6.95 16.60 11.37
CA ALA A 25 7.61 17.08 10.17
C ALA A 25 8.86 17.92 10.51
N LEU A 26 9.94 17.68 9.77
CA LEU A 26 11.23 18.35 9.88
C LEU A 26 11.43 19.31 8.70
N TYR A 27 11.85 20.54 9.00
CA TYR A 27 12.02 21.61 8.03
C TYR A 27 13.38 22.29 8.21
N CYS A 28 13.88 22.90 7.13
CA CYS A 28 14.94 23.89 7.21
C CYS A 28 14.45 25.10 8.04
N PRO A 29 15.19 25.52 9.07
CA PRO A 29 14.79 26.69 9.87
C PRO A 29 14.83 28.01 9.09
N GLU A 30 15.72 28.12 8.09
CA GLU A 30 15.90 29.36 7.32
C GLU A 30 14.88 29.52 6.18
N CYS A 31 14.72 28.48 5.35
CA CYS A 31 13.92 28.61 4.13
C CYS A 31 12.61 27.80 4.15
N GLY A 32 12.30 27.16 5.28
CA GLY A 32 11.10 26.34 5.45
C GLY A 32 11.02 25.11 4.55
N LEU A 33 12.13 24.68 3.92
CA LEU A 33 12.15 23.50 3.05
C LEU A 33 11.87 22.25 3.87
N PHE A 34 10.87 21.46 3.48
CA PHE A 34 10.59 20.18 4.12
C PHE A 34 11.73 19.18 3.87
N TYR A 35 12.32 18.65 4.94
CA TYR A 35 13.37 17.64 4.88
C TYR A 35 12.83 16.21 5.01
N GLY A 36 11.71 16.02 5.71
CA GLY A 36 11.14 14.70 5.94
C GLY A 36 10.38 14.62 7.25
N TRP A 37 9.95 13.40 7.60
CA TRP A 37 9.29 13.12 8.86
C TRP A 37 10.27 12.50 9.87
N GLY A 38 10.11 12.80 11.16
CA GLY A 38 10.95 12.31 12.25
C GLY A 38 10.18 12.11 13.56
N GLY A 39 10.88 11.72 14.62
CA GLY A 39 10.34 11.67 15.98
C GLY A 39 9.61 10.39 16.38
N LYS A 40 9.11 9.58 15.43
CA LYS A 40 8.53 8.28 15.77
C LYS A 40 9.60 7.18 15.76
N LYS A 41 10.07 6.77 16.94
CA LYS A 41 10.88 5.55 17.09
C LYS A 41 9.99 4.33 16.84
N LYS A 42 10.32 3.51 15.84
CA LYS A 42 9.64 2.21 15.66
C LYS A 42 10.00 1.32 16.86
N LYS A 43 9.00 0.74 17.54
CA LYS A 43 9.24 -0.35 18.50
C LYS A 43 9.64 -1.58 17.69
N LEU A 44 10.94 -1.80 17.57
CA LEU A 44 11.52 -2.90 16.80
C LEU A 44 11.59 -4.21 17.59
N HIS A 45 11.26 -4.19 18.89
CA HIS A 45 11.23 -5.37 19.73
C HIS A 45 9.85 -5.49 20.40
N ASP A 46 9.40 -6.72 20.59
CA ASP A 46 8.21 -7.03 21.39
C ASP A 46 8.52 -6.99 22.90
N GLU A 47 7.52 -7.33 23.72
CA GLU A 47 7.62 -7.35 25.18
C GLU A 47 8.66 -8.35 25.73
N ASN A 48 9.02 -9.36 24.93
CA ASN A 48 10.03 -10.36 25.25
C ASN A 48 11.43 -9.98 24.72
N GLY A 49 11.57 -8.79 24.12
CA GLY A 49 12.83 -8.32 23.55
C GLY A 49 13.17 -8.98 22.20
N ILE A 50 12.25 -9.73 21.59
CA ILE A 50 12.47 -10.35 20.29
C ILE A 50 12.24 -9.30 19.21
N ARG A 51 13.15 -9.23 18.23
CA ARG A 51 13.04 -8.29 17.12
C ARG A 51 11.77 -8.58 16.32
N LYS A 52 10.85 -7.62 16.31
CA LYS A 52 9.63 -7.65 15.50
C LYS A 52 10.04 -7.54 14.03
N VAL A 53 9.97 -8.65 13.32
CA VAL A 53 10.19 -8.69 11.88
C VAL A 53 9.04 -7.93 11.21
N SER A 54 9.33 -7.18 10.15
CA SER A 54 8.27 -6.53 9.36
C SER A 54 7.28 -7.59 8.88
N THR A 55 5.99 -7.38 9.07
CA THR A 55 4.95 -8.24 8.47
C THR A 55 4.77 -7.95 6.98
N GLN A 56 5.43 -6.90 6.45
CA GLN A 56 5.37 -6.60 5.02
C GLN A 56 5.95 -7.75 4.19
N TRP A 57 5.24 -8.04 3.11
CA TRP A 57 5.57 -9.06 2.12
C TRP A 57 5.96 -8.39 0.80
N PRO A 58 7.11 -7.68 0.71
CA PRO A 58 7.54 -7.06 -0.53
C PRO A 58 7.88 -8.12 -1.60
N PRO A 59 7.83 -7.80 -2.90
CA PRO A 59 8.08 -8.76 -3.98
C PRO A 59 9.39 -9.54 -3.80
N LYS A 60 10.47 -8.84 -3.44
CA LYS A 60 11.78 -9.42 -3.16
C LYS A 60 11.78 -10.47 -2.04
N ARG A 61 10.96 -10.29 -1.00
CA ARG A 61 10.84 -11.27 0.10
C ARG A 61 10.04 -12.51 -0.33
N LEU A 62 9.09 -12.31 -1.24
CA LEU A 62 8.28 -13.39 -1.80
C LEU A 62 9.01 -14.17 -2.91
N GLY A 63 10.15 -13.65 -3.39
CA GLY A 63 10.89 -14.26 -4.50
C GLY A 63 10.15 -14.14 -5.84
N ILE A 64 9.30 -13.10 -5.99
CA ILE A 64 8.50 -12.87 -7.19
C ILE A 64 9.02 -11.62 -7.89
N GLU A 65 9.50 -11.79 -9.12
CA GLU A 65 10.18 -10.76 -9.92
C GLU A 65 9.35 -10.32 -11.15
N TYR A 66 8.05 -10.64 -11.15
CA TYR A 66 7.14 -10.28 -12.24
C TYR A 66 5.74 -9.95 -11.71
N CYS A 67 4.98 -9.22 -12.53
CA CYS A 67 3.59 -8.92 -12.27
C CYS A 67 2.73 -10.16 -12.51
N GLN A 68 2.05 -10.66 -11.49
CA GLN A 68 1.17 -11.83 -11.59
C GLN A 68 -0.13 -11.56 -12.37
N VAL A 69 -0.38 -10.31 -12.77
CA VAL A 69 -1.55 -9.90 -13.56
C VAL A 69 -1.24 -9.85 -15.06
N CYS A 70 -0.17 -9.13 -15.45
CA CYS A 70 0.20 -8.94 -16.87
C CYS A 70 1.49 -9.65 -17.29
N LEU A 71 2.12 -10.40 -16.38
CA LEU A 71 3.32 -11.21 -16.59
C LEU A 71 4.60 -10.44 -16.94
N ARG A 72 4.57 -9.10 -16.95
CA ARG A 72 5.77 -8.29 -17.14
C ARG A 72 6.76 -8.48 -16.00
N THR A 73 8.03 -8.74 -16.31
CA THR A 73 9.14 -8.73 -15.35
C THR A 73 9.52 -7.31 -14.95
N GLU A 74 10.32 -7.15 -13.89
CA GLU A 74 10.84 -5.84 -13.46
C GLU A 74 11.59 -5.11 -14.59
N GLU A 75 12.36 -5.83 -15.42
CA GLU A 75 13.10 -5.26 -16.56
C GLU A 75 12.20 -4.73 -17.68
N GLN A 76 10.95 -5.18 -17.74
CA GLN A 76 9.96 -4.76 -18.75
C GLN A 76 9.08 -3.59 -18.27
N LEU A 77 9.32 -3.07 -17.06
CA LEU A 77 8.62 -1.93 -16.52
C LEU A 77 9.28 -0.63 -16.98
N GLY A 78 8.46 0.38 -17.29
CA GLY A 78 8.97 1.69 -17.70
C GLY A 78 9.44 2.54 -16.52
N ASP A 79 10.05 3.68 -16.82
CA ASP A 79 10.49 4.65 -15.82
C ASP A 79 9.33 5.05 -14.88
N GLY A 80 9.51 4.81 -13.59
CA GLY A 80 8.51 5.12 -12.55
C GLY A 80 7.45 4.05 -12.32
N GLU A 81 7.49 2.91 -13.02
CA GLU A 81 6.73 1.70 -12.65
C GLU A 81 7.58 0.80 -11.75
N ASN A 82 6.95 0.13 -10.79
CA ASN A 82 7.60 -0.86 -9.92
C ASN A 82 6.66 -2.05 -9.68
N LEU A 83 7.20 -3.13 -9.13
CA LEU A 83 6.42 -4.22 -8.56
C LEU A 83 5.96 -3.87 -7.14
N GLU A 84 4.67 -4.05 -6.88
CA GLU A 84 4.00 -3.69 -5.64
C GLU A 84 3.21 -4.89 -5.10
N SER A 85 3.22 -5.08 -3.78
CA SER A 85 2.45 -6.13 -3.12
C SER A 85 1.02 -5.68 -2.88
N HIS A 86 0.06 -6.51 -3.27
CA HIS A 86 -1.37 -6.26 -3.17
C HIS A 86 -2.04 -7.39 -2.40
N HIS A 87 -2.77 -7.07 -1.31
CA HIS A 87 -3.61 -8.05 -0.64
C HIS A 87 -4.82 -8.41 -1.51
N VAL A 88 -4.94 -9.69 -1.91
CA VAL A 88 -6.03 -10.19 -2.74
C VAL A 88 -7.37 -9.98 -2.04
N VAL A 89 -7.47 -10.31 -0.76
CA VAL A 89 -8.55 -9.83 0.13
C VAL A 89 -7.95 -8.75 1.02
N ALA A 90 -8.52 -7.55 1.02
CA ALA A 90 -7.97 -6.45 1.81
C ALA A 90 -8.05 -6.76 3.31
N VAL A 91 -7.05 -6.33 4.08
CA VAL A 91 -6.99 -6.58 5.54
C VAL A 91 -8.22 -6.02 6.27
N GLN A 92 -8.71 -4.86 5.84
CA GLN A 92 -9.92 -4.24 6.40
C GLN A 92 -11.20 -5.07 6.16
N ASP A 93 -11.19 -5.92 5.13
CA ASP A 93 -12.31 -6.80 4.75
C ASP A 93 -12.10 -8.22 5.32
N GLY A 94 -11.19 -8.39 6.29
CA GLY A 94 -10.88 -9.68 6.92
C GLY A 94 -9.78 -10.49 6.22
N GLY A 95 -9.08 -9.91 5.25
CA GLY A 95 -7.95 -10.56 4.60
C GLY A 95 -6.75 -10.79 5.51
N GLU A 96 -6.13 -11.96 5.42
CA GLU A 96 -4.95 -12.30 6.21
C GLU A 96 -3.68 -11.62 5.68
N ASP A 97 -2.82 -11.10 6.56
CA ASP A 97 -1.51 -10.55 6.19
C ASP A 97 -0.46 -11.66 6.01
N SER A 98 -0.70 -12.53 5.03
CA SER A 98 0.12 -13.73 4.76
C SER A 98 0.49 -13.82 3.27
N PRO A 99 1.61 -14.50 2.92
CA PRO A 99 2.06 -14.62 1.53
C PRO A 99 0.99 -15.16 0.57
N LYS A 100 0.16 -16.09 1.03
CA LYS A 100 -0.94 -16.70 0.24
C LYS A 100 -2.02 -15.71 -0.17
N ASN A 101 -2.14 -14.57 0.53
CA ASN A 101 -3.10 -13.52 0.23
C ASN A 101 -2.43 -12.33 -0.47
N ILE A 102 -1.18 -12.45 -0.94
CA ILE A 102 -0.48 -11.39 -1.64
C ILE A 102 -0.33 -11.74 -3.12
N TRP A 103 -0.72 -10.81 -3.97
CA TRP A 103 -0.28 -10.75 -5.36
C TRP A 103 0.77 -9.67 -5.54
N VAL A 104 1.80 -9.97 -6.32
CA VAL A 104 2.74 -8.98 -6.84
C VAL A 104 2.18 -8.45 -8.16
N ALA A 105 1.92 -7.15 -8.22
CA ALA A 105 1.40 -6.47 -9.40
C ALA A 105 2.29 -5.28 -9.75
N CYS A 106 2.49 -4.98 -11.04
CA CYS A 106 3.10 -3.72 -11.41
C CYS A 106 2.19 -2.54 -11.06
N THR A 107 2.76 -1.34 -10.92
CA THR A 107 2.04 -0.10 -10.59
C THR A 107 0.74 0.09 -11.40
N SER A 108 0.77 -0.15 -12.73
CA SER A 108 -0.41 -0.04 -13.59
C SER A 108 -1.50 -1.07 -13.22
N CYS A 109 -1.13 -2.34 -13.10
CA CYS A 109 -2.08 -3.41 -12.73
C CYS A 109 -2.61 -3.23 -11.30
N HIS A 110 -1.77 -2.79 -10.37
CA HIS A 110 -2.19 -2.52 -9.00
C HIS A 110 -3.24 -1.41 -8.94
N LYS A 111 -3.03 -0.30 -9.65
CA LYS A 111 -4.03 0.78 -9.80
C LYS A 111 -5.31 0.28 -10.47
N MET A 112 -5.19 -0.54 -11.51
CA MET A 112 -6.35 -1.14 -12.18
C MET A 112 -7.18 -2.00 -11.23
N ILE A 113 -6.56 -2.85 -10.40
CA ILE A 113 -7.27 -3.67 -9.40
C ILE A 113 -8.08 -2.79 -8.46
N HIS A 114 -7.46 -1.75 -7.89
CA HIS A 114 -8.15 -0.80 -7.02
C HIS A 114 -9.29 -0.08 -7.75
N HIS A 115 -9.07 0.34 -8.99
CA HIS A 115 -10.11 0.99 -9.78
C HIS A 115 -11.33 0.07 -9.99
N ARG A 116 -11.10 -1.19 -10.39
CA ARG A 116 -12.16 -2.18 -10.61
C ARG A 116 -12.90 -2.49 -9.31
N ARG A 117 -12.21 -2.62 -8.19
CA ARG A 117 -12.86 -2.91 -6.90
C ARG A 117 -13.68 -1.73 -6.42
N THR A 118 -13.09 -0.53 -6.39
CA THR A 118 -13.74 0.65 -5.81
C THR A 118 -14.81 1.24 -6.71
N TYR A 119 -14.50 1.48 -7.99
CA TYR A 119 -15.41 2.24 -8.86
C TYR A 119 -16.35 1.38 -9.68
N LEU A 120 -15.97 0.14 -9.99
CA LEU A 120 -16.87 -0.77 -10.69
C LEU A 120 -17.69 -1.60 -9.68
N ASN A 121 -17.03 -2.39 -8.82
CA ASN A 121 -17.75 -3.32 -7.96
C ASN A 121 -18.50 -2.64 -6.81
N LEU A 122 -17.85 -1.80 -6.00
CA LEU A 122 -18.53 -1.14 -4.87
C LEU A 122 -19.62 -0.16 -5.36
N HIS A 123 -19.43 0.50 -6.50
CA HIS A 123 -20.47 1.34 -7.09
C HIS A 123 -21.72 0.53 -7.47
N MET A 124 -21.51 -0.65 -8.08
CA MET A 124 -22.59 -1.54 -8.49
C MET A 124 -23.18 -2.37 -7.33
N GLN A 125 -22.55 -2.37 -6.14
CA GLN A 125 -22.98 -3.18 -5.01
C GLN A 125 -24.44 -2.95 -4.62
N LYS A 126 -24.89 -1.70 -4.59
CA LYS A 126 -26.29 -1.35 -4.28
C LYS A 126 -27.27 -1.98 -5.26
N PHE A 127 -26.88 -2.05 -6.54
CA PHE A 127 -27.68 -2.68 -7.58
C PHE A 127 -27.77 -4.19 -7.35
N TYR A 128 -26.64 -4.85 -7.09
CA TYR A 128 -26.62 -6.29 -6.82
C TYR A 128 -27.43 -6.66 -5.57
N GLU A 129 -27.35 -5.86 -4.51
CA GLU A 129 -28.14 -6.06 -3.29
C GLU A 129 -29.64 -5.91 -3.56
N ALA A 130 -30.05 -4.90 -4.34
CA ALA A 130 -31.43 -4.73 -4.76
C ALA A 130 -31.92 -5.90 -5.61
N TYR A 131 -31.13 -6.32 -6.61
CA TYR A 131 -31.44 -7.47 -7.45
C TYR A 131 -31.61 -8.76 -6.63
N LYS A 132 -30.70 -9.02 -5.69
CA LYS A 132 -30.78 -10.20 -4.81
C LYS A 132 -32.03 -10.20 -3.93
N ARG A 133 -32.46 -9.03 -3.43
CA ARG A 133 -33.69 -8.88 -2.64
C ARG A 133 -34.94 -9.14 -3.48
N LEU A 134 -34.95 -8.66 -4.73
CA LEU A 134 -36.10 -8.81 -5.62
C LEU A 134 -36.28 -10.23 -6.16
N ASN A 135 -35.18 -10.96 -6.34
CA ASN A 135 -35.19 -12.29 -6.98
C ASN A 135 -35.08 -13.46 -5.99
N GLY A 136 -35.43 -13.25 -4.72
CA GLY A 136 -35.48 -14.34 -3.72
C GLY A 136 -34.13 -15.04 -3.59
N GLY A 137 -33.11 -14.30 -3.13
CA GLY A 137 -31.74 -14.76 -3.13
C GLY A 137 -31.53 -16.17 -2.56
N ASP A 138 -31.13 -17.08 -3.43
CA ASP A 138 -30.06 -18.06 -3.23
C ASP A 138 -29.76 -18.71 -4.59
N GLU A 139 -29.05 -17.96 -5.45
CA GLU A 139 -28.11 -18.47 -6.45
C GLU A 139 -27.50 -17.26 -7.16
N CYS A 140 -26.25 -16.96 -6.84
CA CYS A 140 -25.43 -16.19 -7.77
C CYS A 140 -25.13 -17.16 -8.93
N PRO A 141 -25.37 -16.81 -10.20
CA PRO A 141 -24.95 -17.68 -11.29
C PRO A 141 -23.43 -17.71 -11.28
N THR A 142 -22.86 -18.74 -10.64
CA THR A 142 -21.46 -19.09 -10.85
C THR A 142 -21.38 -19.43 -12.32
N SER A 143 -20.80 -18.52 -13.11
CA SER A 143 -20.26 -18.86 -14.40
C SER A 143 -19.38 -20.07 -14.17
N SER A 144 -19.81 -21.22 -14.68
CA SER A 144 -18.92 -22.30 -15.01
C SER A 144 -17.80 -21.71 -15.85
N MET A 145 -16.66 -21.43 -15.23
CA MET A 145 -15.44 -21.20 -15.99
C MET A 145 -14.93 -22.56 -16.45
N PRO A 146 -14.62 -22.73 -17.74
CA PRO A 146 -13.93 -23.92 -18.24
C PRO A 146 -12.54 -24.08 -17.64
#